data_AF-A0A529VYW3-F1
#
_entry.id   AF-A0A529VYW3-F1
#
_cell.length_a   1.000
_cell.length_b   1.000
_cell.length_c   1.000
_cell.angle_alpha   90.00
_cell.angle_beta   90.00
_cell.angle_gamma   90.00
#
_symmetry.space_group_name_H-M   'P 1'
#
loop_
_entity.id
_entity.type
_entity.pdbx_description
1 polymer ?
#
loop_
_entity_poly.entity_id
_entity_poly.type
_entity_poly.pdbx_seq_one_letter_code
_entity_poly.pdbx_strand_id
1 'polypeptide(L)'
;GMLLSPATRLIAAFDHRDIFIDPDPDMAASLAERQRMFALPRSSWQDYDKSKLSEGGVIVSRNQKSITLPQAAAAAIGLAKTTATPVEIMSAILKAPVDLLWFGGIGTYVRASGESNQDVGDRANDAIRVTALDVRAKVIGEGANLGVTQRARIEFGLNGGRCNSDAIDNSGGVNCSDVEVNIKIALASAMRKGSLTRPARNKLLSEMTDEVSALVLSNNYQQTL
;
A
#
# COMPACT_ATOMS: atom_id res chain seq x y z
N GLY A 1 -8.16 -1.30 1.66
CA GLY A 1 -6.84 -1.73 2.14
C GLY A 1 -6.66 -1.35 3.59
N MET A 2 -5.75 -0.41 3.89
CA MET A 2 -5.31 -0.11 5.26
C MET A 2 -6.28 0.69 6.16
N LEU A 3 -7.38 1.22 5.60
CA LEU A 3 -8.45 1.88 6.38
C LEU A 3 -9.55 0.92 6.86
N LEU A 4 -9.49 -0.35 6.43
CA LEU A 4 -10.49 -1.36 6.76
C LEU A 4 -10.15 -2.14 8.05
N SER A 5 -9.00 -1.88 8.66
CA SER A 5 -8.58 -2.53 9.91
C SER A 5 -8.33 -1.49 11.01
N PRO A 6 -9.08 -1.54 12.12
CA PRO A 6 -8.83 -0.65 13.26
C PRO A 6 -7.59 -1.05 14.06
N ALA A 7 -6.99 -2.21 13.78
CA ALA A 7 -5.79 -2.71 14.46
C ALA A 7 -4.48 -2.20 13.81
N THR A 8 -4.56 -1.39 12.76
CA THR A 8 -3.36 -0.87 12.09
C THR A 8 -2.74 0.26 12.91
N ARG A 9 -1.59 0.00 13.51
CA ARG A 9 -0.68 1.01 14.07
C ARG A 9 0.29 1.49 12.99
N LEU A 10 -0.07 2.56 12.25
CA LEU A 10 0.75 3.08 11.15
C LEU A 10 1.91 3.92 11.68
N ILE A 11 3.11 3.35 11.74
CA ILE A 11 4.27 4.06 12.29
C ILE A 11 5.06 4.90 11.26
N ALA A 12 4.94 4.58 9.97
CA ALA A 12 5.65 5.29 8.91
C ALA A 12 4.97 5.11 7.55
N ALA A 13 5.06 6.14 6.72
CA ALA A 13 4.66 6.11 5.32
C ALA A 13 5.46 7.17 4.53
N PHE A 14 5.56 7.01 3.22
CA PHE A 14 6.09 8.05 2.36
C PHE A 14 5.38 8.06 1.00
N ASP A 15 5.36 9.21 0.35
CA ASP A 15 4.93 9.34 -1.04
C ASP A 15 5.99 10.12 -1.86
N HIS A 16 5.58 10.69 -2.99
CA HIS A 16 6.45 11.49 -3.84
C HIS A 16 6.76 12.88 -3.24
N ARG A 17 6.05 13.33 -2.20
CA ARG A 17 6.13 14.67 -1.59
C ARG A 17 6.68 14.63 -0.18
N ASP A 18 6.19 13.70 0.63
CA ASP A 18 6.32 13.73 2.09
C ASP A 18 6.71 12.37 2.66
N ILE A 19 7.33 12.44 3.84
CA ILE A 19 7.62 11.31 4.73
C ILE A 19 6.88 11.56 6.03
N PHE A 20 6.03 10.61 6.42
CA PHE A 20 5.29 10.54 7.67
C PHE A 20 5.96 9.52 8.58
N ILE A 21 6.23 9.89 9.84
CA ILE A 21 6.69 8.97 10.88
C ILE A 21 5.96 9.33 12.17
N ASP A 22 5.30 8.35 12.78
CA ASP A 22 4.62 8.49 14.06
C ASP A 22 5.05 7.33 14.96
N PRO A 23 5.88 7.55 16.00
CA PRO A 23 6.50 6.47 16.74
C PRO A 23 5.51 5.66 17.60
N ASP A 24 4.49 6.31 18.16
CA ASP A 24 3.51 5.70 19.05
C ASP A 24 2.07 6.18 18.82
N PRO A 25 1.51 6.01 17.61
CA PRO A 25 0.20 6.56 17.26
C PRO A 25 -0.90 5.89 18.08
N ASP A 26 -1.85 6.70 18.56
CA ASP A 26 -3.14 6.19 19.02
C ASP A 26 -3.90 5.60 17.82
N MET A 27 -4.21 4.31 17.87
CA MET A 27 -4.79 3.59 16.72
C MET A 27 -6.17 4.12 16.31
N ALA A 28 -7.00 4.52 17.28
CA ALA A 28 -8.35 5.00 16.99
C ALA A 28 -8.33 6.42 16.42
N ALA A 29 -7.59 7.32 17.06
CA ALA A 29 -7.45 8.71 16.64
C ALA A 29 -6.74 8.83 15.28
N SER A 30 -5.65 8.09 15.08
CA SER A 30 -4.93 8.10 13.80
C SER A 30 -5.73 7.43 12.67
N LEU A 31 -6.55 6.42 12.95
CA LEU A 31 -7.48 5.87 11.95
C LEU A 31 -8.53 6.89 11.55
N ALA A 32 -9.19 7.53 12.52
CA ALA A 32 -10.20 8.55 12.25
C ALA A 32 -9.63 9.71 11.43
N GLU A 33 -8.41 10.13 11.73
CA GLU A 33 -7.73 11.18 10.98
C GLU A 33 -7.38 10.76 9.55
N ARG A 34 -6.86 9.54 9.34
CA ARG A 34 -6.63 9.01 7.99
C ARG A 34 -7.91 8.85 7.19
N GLN A 35 -9.03 8.49 7.82
CA GLN A 35 -10.35 8.43 7.17
C GLN A 35 -10.83 9.83 6.76
N ARG A 36 -10.66 10.84 7.61
CA ARG A 36 -10.95 12.24 7.28
C ARG A 36 -10.15 12.69 6.07
N MET A 37 -8.84 12.43 6.05
CA MET A 37 -7.97 12.78 4.92
C MET A 37 -8.35 12.05 3.63
N PHE A 38 -8.76 10.78 3.73
CA PHE A 38 -9.22 10.00 2.57
C PHE A 38 -10.51 10.57 1.94
N ALA A 39 -11.39 11.17 2.75
CA ALA A 39 -12.61 11.80 2.28
C ALA A 39 -12.39 13.17 1.61
N LEU A 40 -11.18 13.74 1.67
CA LEU A 40 -10.86 14.99 0.98
C LEU A 40 -10.79 14.78 -0.55
N PRO A 41 -11.25 15.74 -1.37
CA PRO A 41 -11.17 15.62 -2.84
C PRO A 41 -9.73 15.43 -3.35
N ARG A 42 -8.76 16.03 -2.65
CA ARG A 42 -7.32 15.86 -2.83
C ARG A 42 -6.68 15.92 -1.44
N SER A 43 -5.72 15.03 -1.18
CA SER A 43 -5.01 14.99 0.10
C SER A 43 -3.51 14.74 -0.08
N SER A 44 -2.78 15.09 0.97
CA SER A 44 -1.35 14.94 1.16
C SER A 44 -1.07 14.67 2.63
N TRP A 45 0.11 14.15 2.97
CA TRP A 45 0.49 14.02 4.37
C TRP A 45 0.52 15.37 5.11
N GLN A 46 0.72 16.49 4.40
CA GLN A 46 0.62 17.82 5.00
C GLN A 46 -0.81 18.20 5.45
N ASP A 47 -1.84 17.52 4.94
CA ASP A 47 -3.22 17.72 5.38
C ASP A 47 -3.55 16.98 6.69
N TYR A 48 -2.65 16.12 7.19
CA TYR A 48 -2.82 15.40 8.45
C TYR A 48 -2.80 16.37 9.64
N ASP A 49 -3.78 16.29 10.53
CA ASP A 49 -3.83 17.04 11.77
C ASP A 49 -2.68 16.62 12.70
N LYS A 50 -1.63 17.44 12.73
CA LYS A 50 -0.41 17.18 13.52
C LYS A 50 -0.67 17.11 15.02
N SER A 51 -1.81 17.61 15.52
CA SER A 51 -2.19 17.42 16.94
C SER A 51 -2.54 15.97 17.28
N LYS A 52 -2.75 15.11 16.26
CA LYS A 52 -3.02 13.67 16.41
C LYS A 52 -1.76 12.81 16.34
N LEU A 53 -0.60 13.40 16.05
CA LEU A 53 0.67 12.69 16.10
C LEU A 53 1.03 12.40 17.56
N SER A 54 1.67 11.26 17.80
CA SER A 54 2.27 10.99 19.11
C SER A 54 3.49 11.89 19.36
N GLU A 55 3.99 11.86 20.59
CA GLU A 55 5.21 12.59 20.95
C GLU A 55 6.39 12.16 20.07
N GLY A 56 7.02 13.12 19.38
CA GLY A 56 8.11 12.86 18.44
C GLY A 56 7.65 12.46 17.03
N GLY A 57 6.35 12.41 16.75
CA GLY A 57 5.82 12.23 15.39
C GLY A 57 6.12 13.43 14.49
N VAL A 58 6.39 13.16 13.21
CA VAL A 58 6.80 14.17 12.23
C VAL A 58 6.26 13.89 10.84
N ILE A 59 6.03 14.99 10.10
CA ILE A 59 5.72 14.98 8.68
C ILE A 59 6.66 15.97 8.00
N VAL A 60 7.52 15.47 7.13
CA VAL A 60 8.63 16.21 6.53
C VAL A 60 8.63 16.05 5.02
N SER A 61 9.08 17.09 4.30
CA SER A 61 9.14 17.03 2.85
C SER A 61 10.33 16.21 2.38
N ARG A 62 10.10 15.33 1.39
CA ARG A 62 11.11 14.55 0.69
C ARG A 62 12.10 15.40 -0.11
N ASN A 63 11.78 16.67 -0.39
CA ASN A 63 12.64 17.58 -1.16
C ASN A 63 13.74 18.25 -0.33
N GLN A 64 13.77 18.03 0.99
CA GLN A 64 14.83 18.58 1.84
C GLN A 64 16.16 17.86 1.59
N LYS A 65 17.27 18.60 1.64
CA LYS A 65 18.61 18.02 1.48
C LYS A 65 18.99 17.13 2.67
N SER A 66 18.53 17.48 3.85
CA SER A 66 18.79 16.81 5.12
C SER A 66 17.63 17.07 6.07
N ILE A 67 17.25 16.05 6.84
CA ILE A 67 16.16 16.08 7.80
C ILE A 67 16.73 15.66 9.16
N THR A 68 16.41 16.39 10.22
CA THR A 68 16.69 15.96 11.59
C THR A 68 15.40 15.44 12.22
N LEU A 69 15.33 14.13 12.43
CA LEU A 69 14.21 13.45 13.06
C LEU A 69 14.33 13.54 14.59
N PRO A 70 13.21 13.65 15.32
CA PRO A 70 13.18 13.34 16.74
C PRO A 70 13.72 11.93 17.01
N GLN A 71 14.34 11.75 18.19
CA GLN A 71 14.95 10.47 18.57
C GLN A 71 13.95 9.30 18.49
N ALA A 72 12.72 9.51 18.96
CA ALA A 72 11.66 8.51 18.94
C ALA A 72 11.27 8.10 17.50
N ALA A 73 11.15 9.06 16.58
CA ALA A 73 10.86 8.79 15.17
C ALA A 73 11.99 8.02 14.47
N ALA A 74 13.26 8.39 14.71
CA ALA A 74 14.40 7.66 14.17
C ALA A 74 14.44 6.21 14.71
N ALA A 75 14.19 6.03 16.00
CA ALA A 75 14.14 4.70 16.62
C ALA A 75 13.00 3.83 16.06
N ALA A 76 11.81 4.39 15.83
CA ALA A 76 10.65 3.66 15.31
C ALA A 76 10.90 3.00 13.95
N ILE A 77 11.73 3.62 13.10
CA ILE A 77 12.11 3.08 11.78
C ILE A 77 13.46 2.34 11.80
N GLY A 78 14.12 2.25 12.97
CA GLY A 78 15.42 1.61 13.13
C GLY A 78 16.59 2.38 12.52
N LEU A 79 16.52 3.71 12.48
CA LEU A 79 17.59 4.58 12.02
C LEU A 79 18.51 4.95 13.22
N ALA A 80 19.80 4.63 13.11
CA ALA A 80 20.77 4.82 14.20
C ALA A 80 21.15 6.28 14.47
N LYS A 81 20.87 7.19 13.52
CA LYS A 81 21.19 8.62 13.60
C LYS A 81 19.91 9.45 13.46
N THR A 82 19.91 10.67 13.95
CA THR A 82 18.75 11.58 13.88
C THR A 82 18.78 12.45 12.64
N THR A 83 19.96 12.83 12.15
CA THR A 83 20.10 13.62 10.91
C THR A 83 20.45 12.72 9.72
N ALA A 84 19.60 12.73 8.69
CA ALA A 84 19.73 11.89 7.52
C ALA A 84 19.11 12.53 6.27
N THR A 85 19.51 12.05 5.10
CA THR A 85 18.85 12.41 3.83
C THR A 85 17.47 11.71 3.73
N PRO A 86 16.52 12.25 2.94
CA PRO A 86 15.25 11.58 2.66
C PRO A 86 15.42 10.15 2.13
N VAL A 87 16.45 9.91 1.31
CA VAL A 87 16.79 8.58 0.77
C VAL A 87 17.11 7.60 1.88
N GLU A 88 17.97 7.97 2.82
CA GLU A 88 18.33 7.14 3.96
C GLU A 88 17.12 6.84 4.86
N ILE A 89 16.22 7.82 5.05
CA ILE A 89 15.00 7.64 5.84
C ILE A 89 14.03 6.67 5.15
N MET A 90 13.78 6.83 3.85
CA MET A 90 12.91 5.91 3.10
C MET A 90 13.47 4.49 3.06
N SER A 91 14.79 4.33 2.84
CA SER A 91 15.42 3.01 2.96
C SER A 91 15.34 2.42 4.37
N ALA A 92 15.41 3.25 5.42
CA ALA A 92 15.20 2.79 6.79
C ALA A 92 13.75 2.33 7.03
N ILE A 93 12.76 3.06 6.49
CA ILE A 93 11.33 2.67 6.53
C ILE A 93 11.12 1.30 5.87
N LEU A 94 11.71 1.06 4.69
CA LEU A 94 11.61 -0.24 4.00
C LEU A 94 12.24 -1.41 4.79
N LYS A 95 13.17 -1.10 5.71
CA LYS A 95 13.83 -2.07 6.59
C LYS A 95 13.24 -2.07 8.00
N ALA A 96 12.21 -1.28 8.30
CA ALA A 96 11.73 -1.12 9.67
C ALA A 96 11.26 -2.46 10.27
N PRO A 97 11.49 -2.72 11.58
CA PRO A 97 11.06 -3.94 12.24
C PRO A 97 9.54 -3.88 12.53
N VAL A 98 8.73 -4.23 11.53
CA VAL A 98 7.25 -4.14 11.59
C VAL A 98 6.59 -5.48 11.33
N ASP A 99 5.31 -5.61 11.68
CA ASP A 99 4.55 -6.81 11.29
C ASP A 99 4.20 -6.80 9.80
N LEU A 100 3.89 -5.63 9.24
CA LEU A 100 3.42 -5.47 7.86
C LEU A 100 4.14 -4.32 7.14
N LEU A 101 4.73 -4.64 5.98
CA LEU A 101 5.17 -3.66 4.98
C LEU A 101 4.15 -3.65 3.83
N TRP A 102 3.52 -2.51 3.57
CA TRP A 102 2.46 -2.38 2.57
C TRP A 102 2.88 -1.48 1.41
N PHE A 103 2.85 -2.00 0.19
CA PHE A 103 3.09 -1.22 -1.02
C PHE A 103 1.79 -0.67 -1.60
N GLY A 104 1.57 0.65 -1.46
CA GLY A 104 0.40 1.35 -2.00
C GLY A 104 0.67 2.18 -3.26
N GLY A 105 1.92 2.24 -3.73
CA GLY A 105 2.34 2.97 -4.93
C GLY A 105 3.16 2.08 -5.87
N ILE A 106 3.14 2.41 -7.16
CA ILE A 106 3.88 1.67 -8.18
C ILE A 106 5.39 1.93 -8.02
N GLY A 107 6.18 0.85 -8.06
CA GLY A 107 7.64 0.92 -8.01
C GLY A 107 8.24 -0.33 -7.41
N THR A 108 9.47 -0.67 -7.79
CA THR A 108 10.18 -1.85 -7.27
C THR A 108 11.17 -1.46 -6.19
N TYR A 109 10.75 -1.69 -4.94
CA TYR A 109 11.45 -1.26 -3.72
C TYR A 109 12.31 -2.37 -3.10
N VAL A 110 12.02 -3.64 -3.42
CA VAL A 110 12.74 -4.80 -2.87
C VAL A 110 13.21 -5.70 -4.01
N ARG A 111 14.50 -6.01 -4.01
CA ARG A 111 15.15 -6.97 -4.93
C ARG A 111 15.83 -8.10 -4.16
N ALA A 112 16.15 -9.20 -4.85
CA ALA A 112 16.99 -10.23 -4.27
C ALA A 112 18.42 -9.72 -4.10
N SER A 113 19.13 -10.27 -3.13
CA SER A 113 20.54 -9.97 -2.88
C SER A 113 21.41 -10.13 -4.14
N GLY A 114 21.12 -11.16 -4.95
CA GLY A 114 21.79 -11.47 -6.22
C GLY A 114 21.22 -10.80 -7.47
N GLU A 115 20.41 -9.75 -7.33
CA GLU A 115 19.98 -8.87 -8.44
C GLU A 115 20.70 -7.53 -8.33
N SER A 116 21.12 -6.94 -9.44
CA SER A 116 21.57 -5.55 -9.46
C SER A 116 20.39 -4.60 -9.62
N ASN A 117 20.58 -3.31 -9.34
CA ASN A 117 19.57 -2.30 -9.64
C ASN A 117 19.27 -2.21 -11.16
N GLN A 118 20.27 -2.50 -11.99
CA GLN A 118 20.12 -2.52 -13.44
C GLN A 118 19.19 -3.65 -13.91
N ASP A 119 19.27 -4.83 -13.28
CA ASP A 119 18.41 -5.98 -13.60
C ASP A 119 16.93 -5.70 -13.30
N VAL A 120 16.66 -4.89 -12.26
CA VAL A 120 15.29 -4.53 -11.85
C VAL A 120 14.63 -3.56 -12.85
N GLY A 121 15.41 -2.64 -13.44
CA GLY A 121 14.91 -1.74 -14.48
C GLY A 121 14.11 -0.52 -14.00
N ASP A 122 13.88 -0.34 -12.70
CA ASP A 122 13.18 0.82 -12.13
C ASP A 122 14.15 1.85 -11.52
N ARG A 123 14.64 2.76 -12.36
CA ARG A 123 15.61 3.79 -11.92
C ARG A 123 15.08 4.76 -10.88
N ALA A 124 13.76 4.96 -10.79
CA ALA A 124 13.18 5.94 -9.87
C ALA A 124 13.37 5.53 -8.40
N ASN A 125 13.49 4.22 -8.14
CA ASN A 125 13.63 3.67 -6.80
C ASN A 125 15.04 3.12 -6.50
N ASP A 126 15.99 3.18 -7.44
CA ASP A 126 17.35 2.65 -7.26
C ASP A 126 18.04 3.13 -5.98
N ALA A 127 17.89 4.41 -5.63
CA ALA A 127 18.53 5.02 -4.47
C ALA A 127 17.94 4.54 -3.14
N ILE A 128 16.67 4.14 -3.12
CA ILE A 128 15.99 3.70 -1.90
C ILE A 128 15.83 2.19 -1.79
N ARG A 129 15.97 1.46 -2.91
CA ARG A 129 15.75 0.02 -3.02
C ARG A 129 16.62 -0.75 -2.02
N VAL A 130 16.00 -1.75 -1.39
CA VAL A 130 16.66 -2.62 -0.40
C VAL A 130 16.69 -4.06 -0.89
N THR A 131 17.52 -4.89 -0.26
CA THR A 131 17.51 -6.33 -0.52
C THR A 131 16.47 -7.03 0.34
N ALA A 132 15.93 -8.16 -0.10
CA ALA A 132 14.95 -8.92 0.67
C ALA A 132 15.51 -9.42 2.02
N LEU A 133 16.83 -9.65 2.11
CA LEU A 133 17.52 -10.00 3.37
C LEU A 133 17.52 -8.85 4.39
N ASP A 134 17.42 -7.60 3.94
CA ASP A 134 17.36 -6.42 4.81
C ASP A 134 15.94 -6.12 5.31
N VAL A 135 14.92 -6.74 4.72
CA VAL A 135 13.52 -6.52 5.10
C VAL A 135 13.23 -7.27 6.39
N ARG A 136 12.90 -6.51 7.45
CA ARG A 136 12.56 -7.04 8.78
C ARG A 136 11.06 -7.17 9.02
N ALA A 137 10.24 -6.87 8.02
CA ALA A 137 8.80 -7.07 8.09
C ALA A 137 8.48 -8.58 8.18
N LYS A 138 7.42 -8.96 8.91
CA LYS A 138 6.95 -10.36 8.92
C LYS A 138 6.14 -10.69 7.68
N VAL A 139 5.36 -9.73 7.20
CA VAL A 139 4.49 -9.84 6.03
C VAL A 139 4.73 -8.67 5.08
N ILE A 140 4.79 -8.93 3.79
CA ILE A 140 4.68 -7.92 2.74
C ILE A 140 3.31 -8.06 2.09
N GLY A 141 2.59 -6.94 1.97
CA GLY A 141 1.37 -6.84 1.19
C GLY A 141 1.55 -5.93 -0.03
N GLU A 142 1.29 -6.44 -1.22
CA GLU A 142 1.45 -5.71 -2.48
C GLU A 142 0.12 -5.14 -3.02
N GLY A 143 -0.35 -4.06 -2.40
CA GLY A 143 -1.55 -3.33 -2.85
C GLY A 143 -1.39 -2.56 -4.16
N ALA A 144 -0.16 -2.45 -4.68
CA ALA A 144 0.19 -1.86 -5.96
C ALA A 144 1.08 -2.84 -6.74
N ASN A 145 1.31 -2.56 -8.02
CA ASN A 145 2.10 -3.44 -8.88
C ASN A 145 3.60 -3.26 -8.66
N LEU A 146 4.32 -4.38 -8.78
CA LEU A 146 5.78 -4.47 -8.89
C LEU A 146 6.57 -4.01 -7.65
N GLY A 147 5.97 -4.07 -6.45
CA GLY A 147 6.63 -3.71 -5.18
C GLY A 147 7.92 -4.49 -4.93
N VAL A 148 7.90 -5.78 -5.27
CA VAL A 148 8.96 -6.77 -4.99
C VAL A 148 9.29 -7.55 -6.27
N THR A 149 10.57 -7.80 -6.57
CA THR A 149 10.94 -8.69 -7.69
C THR A 149 10.56 -10.14 -7.39
N GLN A 150 10.39 -10.97 -8.43
CA GLN A 150 10.07 -12.39 -8.20
C GLN A 150 11.15 -13.12 -7.40
N ARG A 151 12.44 -12.86 -7.68
CA ARG A 151 13.54 -13.44 -6.92
C ARG A 151 13.55 -12.96 -5.47
N ALA A 152 13.19 -11.69 -5.23
CA ALA A 152 13.06 -11.14 -3.88
C ALA A 152 11.93 -11.80 -3.08
N ARG A 153 10.77 -12.09 -3.71
CA ARG A 153 9.68 -12.80 -3.03
C ARG A 153 10.13 -14.18 -2.54
N ILE A 154 10.88 -14.90 -3.38
CA ILE A 154 11.47 -16.20 -3.01
C ILE A 154 12.48 -16.04 -1.87
N GLU A 155 13.42 -15.10 -1.97
CA GLU A 155 14.44 -14.86 -0.94
C GLU A 155 13.81 -14.44 0.40
N PHE A 156 12.82 -13.56 0.38
CA PHE A 156 12.07 -13.15 1.57
C PHE A 156 11.32 -14.32 2.22
N GLY A 157 10.69 -15.17 1.40
CA GLY A 157 10.02 -16.39 1.87
C GLY A 157 10.98 -17.41 2.49
N LEU A 158 12.15 -17.62 1.87
CA LEU A 158 13.20 -18.49 2.41
C LEU A 158 13.78 -17.95 3.74
N ASN A 159 13.73 -16.63 3.94
CA ASN A 159 14.12 -15.98 5.20
C ASN A 159 12.99 -15.95 6.25
N GLY A 160 11.87 -16.65 6.01
CA GLY A 160 10.74 -16.78 6.95
C GLY A 160 9.67 -15.70 6.84
N GLY A 161 9.79 -14.78 5.87
CA GLY A 161 8.77 -13.78 5.56
C GLY A 161 7.56 -14.38 4.83
N ARG A 162 6.44 -13.67 4.83
CA ARG A 162 5.23 -14.05 4.07
C ARG A 162 4.87 -12.96 3.06
N CYS A 163 4.73 -13.33 1.81
CA CYS A 163 4.45 -12.39 0.73
C CYS A 163 3.70 -13.13 -0.38
N ASN A 164 2.55 -12.62 -0.79
CA ASN A 164 1.94 -13.02 -2.04
C ASN A 164 2.52 -12.17 -3.18
N SER A 165 2.28 -12.54 -4.43
CA SER A 165 2.50 -11.58 -5.52
C SER A 165 1.41 -10.51 -5.53
N ASP A 166 1.75 -9.33 -6.02
CA ASP A 166 0.81 -8.27 -6.42
C ASP A 166 -0.43 -8.78 -7.17
N ALA A 167 -0.26 -9.73 -8.11
CA ALA A 167 -1.36 -10.35 -8.86
C ALA A 167 -2.43 -11.04 -8.00
N ILE A 168 -2.13 -11.34 -6.73
CA ILE A 168 -3.06 -11.88 -5.74
C ILE A 168 -3.53 -10.74 -4.83
N ASP A 169 -2.60 -10.00 -4.21
CA ASP A 169 -2.91 -8.99 -3.18
C ASP A 169 -3.73 -7.80 -3.70
N ASN A 170 -3.61 -7.45 -4.99
CA ASN A 170 -4.35 -6.34 -5.60
C ASN A 170 -5.40 -6.77 -6.65
N SER A 171 -5.71 -8.07 -6.71
CA SER A 171 -6.55 -8.65 -7.78
C SER A 171 -8.03 -8.23 -7.73
N GLY A 172 -8.51 -7.73 -6.59
CA GLY A 172 -9.92 -7.39 -6.37
C GLY A 172 -10.50 -6.44 -7.42
N GLY A 173 -9.75 -5.43 -7.87
CA GLY A 173 -10.24 -4.50 -8.89
C GLY A 173 -10.42 -5.14 -10.27
N VAL A 174 -9.52 -6.04 -10.66
CA VAL A 174 -9.61 -6.83 -11.89
C VAL A 174 -10.80 -7.78 -11.79
N ASN A 175 -10.96 -8.45 -10.65
CA ASN A 175 -12.05 -9.39 -10.43
C ASN A 175 -13.43 -8.69 -10.46
N CYS A 176 -13.58 -7.51 -9.87
CA CYS A 176 -14.79 -6.70 -9.99
C CYS A 176 -15.13 -6.40 -11.45
N SER A 177 -14.13 -6.03 -12.24
CA SER A 177 -14.31 -5.70 -13.67
C SER A 177 -14.74 -6.92 -14.48
N ASP A 178 -14.16 -8.09 -14.21
CA ASP A 178 -14.55 -9.35 -14.85
C ASP A 178 -16.02 -9.70 -14.58
N VAL A 179 -16.44 -9.65 -13.30
CA VAL A 179 -17.83 -9.91 -12.92
C VAL A 179 -18.78 -8.91 -13.59
N GLU A 180 -18.42 -7.62 -13.60
CA GLU A 180 -19.23 -6.57 -14.23
C GLU A 180 -19.37 -6.79 -15.75
N VAL A 181 -18.29 -7.16 -16.45
CA VAL A 181 -18.32 -7.47 -17.89
C VAL A 181 -19.23 -8.66 -18.17
N ASN A 182 -19.12 -9.73 -17.38
CA ASN A 182 -19.99 -10.91 -17.54
C ASN A 182 -21.47 -10.58 -17.35
N ILE A 183 -21.82 -9.76 -16.36
CA ILE A 183 -23.20 -9.26 -16.18
C ILE A 183 -23.64 -8.44 -17.40
N LYS A 184 -22.79 -7.53 -17.91
CA LYS A 184 -23.10 -6.72 -19.10
C LYS A 184 -23.34 -7.58 -20.35
N ILE A 185 -22.57 -8.66 -20.53
CA ILE A 185 -22.75 -9.62 -21.62
C ILE A 185 -24.11 -10.30 -21.50
N ALA A 186 -24.48 -10.78 -20.31
CA ALA A 186 -25.78 -11.43 -20.07
C ALA A 186 -26.96 -10.48 -20.38
N LEU A 187 -26.83 -9.19 -20.04
CA LEU A 187 -27.85 -8.18 -20.29
C LEU A 187 -27.91 -7.69 -21.75
N ALA A 188 -26.91 -7.99 -22.57
CA ALA A 188 -26.77 -7.41 -23.91
C ALA A 188 -27.94 -7.77 -24.86
N SER A 189 -28.51 -8.96 -24.73
CA SER A 189 -29.66 -9.39 -25.56
C SER A 189 -30.92 -8.58 -25.28
N ALA A 190 -31.23 -8.33 -23.99
CA ALA A 190 -32.37 -7.52 -23.57
C ALA A 190 -32.20 -6.06 -24.01
N MET A 191 -30.97 -5.53 -23.96
CA MET A 191 -30.67 -4.19 -24.46
C MET A 191 -30.88 -4.09 -25.98
N ARG A 192 -30.40 -5.07 -26.76
CA ARG A 192 -30.59 -5.09 -28.23
C ARG A 192 -32.06 -5.16 -28.64
N LYS A 193 -32.90 -5.85 -27.86
CA LYS A 193 -34.35 -5.95 -28.08
C LYS A 193 -35.13 -4.73 -27.60
N GLY A 194 -34.48 -3.75 -26.96
CA GLY A 194 -35.12 -2.58 -26.39
C GLY A 194 -35.90 -2.82 -25.09
N SER A 195 -35.93 -4.06 -24.57
CA SER A 195 -36.64 -4.40 -23.33
C SER A 195 -35.88 -3.97 -22.07
N LEU A 196 -34.62 -3.57 -22.20
CA LEU A 196 -33.80 -2.99 -21.12
C LEU A 196 -33.08 -1.74 -21.62
N THR A 197 -33.44 -0.57 -21.09
CA THR A 197 -32.77 0.69 -21.43
C THR A 197 -31.43 0.82 -20.70
N ARG A 198 -30.52 1.63 -21.26
CA ARG A 198 -29.20 1.88 -20.61
C ARG A 198 -29.32 2.46 -19.20
N PRO A 199 -30.23 3.43 -18.90
CA PRO A 199 -30.44 3.90 -17.54
C PRO A 199 -30.91 2.78 -16.59
N ALA A 200 -31.86 1.96 -17.01
CA ALA A 200 -32.35 0.83 -16.20
C ALA A 200 -31.24 -0.21 -15.94
N ARG A 201 -30.42 -0.51 -16.95
CA ARG A 201 -29.24 -1.38 -16.81
C ARG A 201 -28.27 -0.84 -15.77
N ASN A 202 -27.94 0.45 -15.84
CA ASN A 202 -27.00 1.07 -14.89
C ASN A 202 -27.56 1.04 -13.46
N LYS A 203 -28.87 1.24 -13.28
CA LYS A 203 -29.53 1.08 -11.98
C LYS A 203 -29.40 -0.36 -11.46
N LEU A 204 -29.67 -1.35 -12.32
CA LEU A 204 -29.53 -2.76 -11.97
C LEU A 204 -28.08 -3.12 -11.57
N LEU A 205 -27.08 -2.65 -12.33
CA LEU A 205 -25.68 -2.85 -11.96
C LEU A 205 -25.34 -2.24 -10.58
N SER A 206 -25.88 -1.05 -10.29
CA SER A 206 -25.68 -0.42 -8.99
C SER A 206 -26.35 -1.18 -7.85
N GLU A 207 -27.54 -1.76 -8.10
CA GLU A 207 -28.26 -2.58 -7.13
C GLU A 207 -27.53 -3.89 -6.80
N MET A 208 -26.66 -4.40 -7.68
CA MET A 208 -25.87 -5.64 -7.49
C MET A 208 -24.54 -5.43 -6.75
N THR A 209 -24.25 -4.23 -6.24
CA THR A 209 -22.92 -3.88 -5.69
C THR A 209 -22.50 -4.81 -4.55
N ASP A 210 -23.41 -5.12 -3.63
CA ASP A 210 -23.10 -5.91 -2.44
C ASP A 210 -22.87 -7.39 -2.81
N GLU A 211 -23.68 -7.96 -3.71
CA GLU A 211 -23.51 -9.33 -4.19
C GLU A 211 -22.22 -9.50 -4.98
N VAL A 212 -21.91 -8.56 -5.88
CA VAL A 212 -20.65 -8.57 -6.64
C VAL A 212 -19.46 -8.45 -5.68
N SER A 213 -19.54 -7.57 -4.69
CA SER A 213 -18.48 -7.41 -3.68
C SER A 213 -18.26 -8.71 -2.90
N ALA A 214 -19.33 -9.38 -2.46
CA ALA A 214 -19.23 -10.65 -1.75
C ALA A 214 -18.61 -11.77 -2.60
N LEU A 215 -19.01 -11.87 -3.87
CA LEU A 215 -18.44 -12.84 -4.82
C LEU A 215 -16.95 -12.60 -5.05
N VAL A 216 -16.56 -11.34 -5.28
CA VAL A 216 -15.17 -10.96 -5.49
C VAL A 216 -14.32 -11.27 -4.26
N LEU A 217 -14.79 -10.90 -3.06
CA LEU A 217 -14.09 -11.20 -1.81
C LEU A 217 -13.92 -12.71 -1.62
N SER A 218 -14.99 -13.50 -1.81
CA SER A 218 -14.92 -14.97 -1.72
C SER A 218 -13.88 -15.55 -2.67
N ASN A 219 -13.87 -15.11 -3.92
CA ASN A 219 -12.90 -15.57 -4.91
C ASN A 219 -11.47 -15.21 -4.49
N ASN A 220 -11.23 -13.97 -4.06
CA ASN A 220 -9.90 -13.51 -3.61
C ASN A 220 -9.38 -14.30 -2.41
N TYR A 221 -10.23 -14.61 -1.42
CA TYR A 221 -9.84 -15.45 -0.27
C TYR A 221 -9.43 -16.86 -0.69
N GLN A 222 -10.00 -17.39 -1.76
CA GLN A 222 -9.72 -18.75 -2.26
C GLN A 222 -8.49 -18.84 -3.17
N GLN A 223 -7.97 -17.72 -3.69
CA GLN A 223 -6.83 -17.73 -4.61
C GLN A 223 -5.51 -18.25 -4.01
N THR A 224 -5.38 -18.20 -2.69
CA THR A 224 -4.16 -18.62 -1.96
C THR A 224 -4.26 -20.02 -1.35
N LEU A 225 -5.41 -20.67 -1.48
CA LEU A 225 -5.70 -22.03 -0.96
C LEU A 225 -5.42 -23.08 -2.04
#